data_AF-A0A7U6LAV4-F1
#
_entry.id   AF-A0A7U6LAV4-F1
#
_cell.length_a   1.000
_cell.length_b   1.000
_cell.length_c   1.000
_cell.angle_alpha   90.00
_cell.angle_beta   90.00
_cell.angle_gamma   90.00
#
_symmetry.space_group_name_H-M   'P 1'
#
loop_
_entity.id
_entity.type
_entity.pdbx_description
1 polymer ?
#
loop_
_entity_poly.entity_id
_entity_poly.type
_entity_poly.pdbx_seq_one_letter_code
_entity_poly.pdbx_strand_id
1 'polypeptide(L)'
;MIIDSHQHLILPTELQIEQMNKAGVDKAILFTTTPHPEKAKTLTEFKNEMSILFKILGGENSLENNKKRFKKDISDLMKVINNYPDKFYGFGTVPLGLSLEETQIWIKQYIIDNGLKGIGEFTPGNDEQVSQLETIFKALKQYENFPIWVHTFNPVTLNGIKILENLTRKYFKTPVIFGHMGGYNWMEVTEIHQMPTLIYPLLFLHSH
;
A
#
# COMPACT_ATOMS: atom_id res chain seq x y z
N MET A 1 -3.95 -23.48 1.51
CA MET A 1 -3.41 -22.37 0.72
C MET A 1 -3.24 -21.18 1.65
N ILE A 2 -2.04 -20.63 1.76
CA ILE A 2 -1.69 -19.47 2.57
C ILE A 2 -1.30 -18.33 1.61
N ILE A 3 -1.91 -17.16 1.80
CA ILE A 3 -1.59 -15.96 1.03
C ILE A 3 -1.09 -14.89 2.01
N ASP A 4 0.11 -14.38 1.77
CA ASP A 4 0.56 -13.16 2.45
C ASP A 4 -0.10 -11.95 1.78
N SER A 5 -0.97 -11.25 2.51
CA SER A 5 -1.75 -10.14 1.98
C SER A 5 -0.95 -8.85 1.79
N HIS A 6 0.29 -8.77 2.29
CA HIS A 6 1.10 -7.56 2.16
C HIS A 6 2.59 -7.87 2.30
N GLN A 7 3.31 -7.84 1.18
CA GLN A 7 4.76 -7.80 1.16
C GLN A 7 5.23 -6.70 0.22
N HIS A 8 6.30 -6.00 0.58
CA HIS A 8 7.01 -5.18 -0.39
C HIS A 8 7.81 -6.05 -1.35
N LEU A 9 8.03 -5.56 -2.57
CA LEU A 9 8.93 -6.19 -3.52
C LEU A 9 10.36 -6.26 -2.95
N ILE A 10 10.90 -7.48 -2.80
CA ILE A 10 12.27 -7.72 -2.32
C ILE A 10 13.15 -8.13 -3.51
N LEU A 11 14.40 -7.68 -3.51
CA LEU A 11 15.37 -7.99 -4.56
C LEU A 11 16.65 -8.60 -3.98
N PRO A 12 17.18 -9.71 -4.56
CA PRO A 12 16.61 -10.47 -5.68
C PRO A 12 15.35 -11.25 -5.30
N THR A 13 14.38 -11.34 -6.22
CA THR A 13 13.05 -11.92 -5.99
C THR A 13 13.10 -13.41 -5.66
N GLU A 14 14.14 -14.12 -6.13
CA GLU A 14 14.34 -15.54 -5.85
C GLU A 14 14.47 -15.81 -4.35
N LEU A 15 15.10 -14.89 -3.60
CA LEU A 15 15.19 -14.98 -2.13
C LEU A 15 13.81 -14.81 -1.47
N GLN A 16 12.98 -13.91 -1.99
CA GLN A 16 11.61 -13.72 -1.50
C GLN A 16 10.78 -14.99 -1.68
N ILE A 17 10.89 -15.62 -2.86
CA ILE A 17 10.20 -16.89 -3.16
C ILE A 17 10.72 -18.02 -2.28
N GLU A 18 12.03 -18.10 -2.04
CA GLU A 18 12.62 -19.10 -1.14
C GLU A 18 12.07 -18.95 0.29
N GLN A 19 11.98 -17.72 0.80
CA GLN A 19 11.41 -17.42 2.11
C GLN A 19 9.93 -17.79 2.18
N MET A 20 9.14 -17.47 1.16
CA MET A 20 7.74 -17.87 1.05
C MET A 20 7.59 -19.40 1.10
N ASN A 21 8.38 -20.12 0.32
CA ASN A 21 8.33 -21.59 0.29
C ASN A 21 8.69 -22.20 1.66
N LYS A 22 9.72 -21.65 2.35
CA LYS A 22 10.09 -22.09 3.71
C LYS A 22 8.99 -21.83 4.74
N ALA A 23 8.26 -20.72 4.59
CA ALA A 23 7.14 -20.35 5.45
C ALA A 23 5.81 -21.05 5.08
N GLY A 24 5.77 -21.84 4.00
CA GLY A 24 4.56 -22.46 3.49
C GLY A 24 3.56 -21.47 2.86
N VAL A 25 4.03 -20.30 2.42
CA VAL A 25 3.22 -19.27 1.75
C VAL A 25 3.12 -19.60 0.26
N ASP A 26 1.90 -19.81 -0.23
CA ASP A 26 1.65 -20.19 -1.62
C ASP A 26 1.73 -18.98 -2.57
N LYS A 27 1.18 -17.83 -2.14
CA LYS A 27 1.17 -16.57 -2.89
C LYS A 27 1.38 -15.37 -1.98
N ALA A 28 1.86 -14.26 -2.53
CA ALA A 28 1.89 -12.98 -1.85
C ALA A 28 1.27 -11.86 -2.70
N ILE A 29 0.68 -10.86 -2.05
CA ILE A 29 0.30 -9.59 -2.68
C ILE A 29 1.48 -8.64 -2.53
N LEU A 30 2.13 -8.34 -3.64
CA LEU A 30 3.27 -7.44 -3.67
C LEU A 30 2.84 -5.97 -3.75
N PHE A 31 3.51 -5.15 -2.97
CA PHE A 31 3.43 -3.71 -2.98
C PHE A 31 4.69 -3.13 -3.59
N THR A 32 4.53 -2.06 -4.35
CA THR A 32 5.67 -1.24 -4.81
C THR A 32 6.50 -0.78 -3.61
N THR A 33 7.82 -0.74 -3.74
CA THR A 33 8.68 -0.19 -2.70
C THR A 33 9.78 0.68 -3.26
N THR A 34 10.08 1.71 -2.50
CA THR A 34 11.34 2.44 -2.45
C THR A 34 11.40 2.88 -0.99
N PRO A 35 12.45 2.57 -0.23
CA PRO A 35 13.78 2.06 -0.62
C PRO A 35 13.85 0.52 -0.73
N HIS A 36 15.06 0.00 -0.99
CA HIS A 36 15.42 -1.42 -0.94
C HIS A 36 16.50 -1.67 0.14
N PRO A 37 16.18 -1.54 1.43
CA PRO A 37 17.13 -1.71 2.52
C PRO A 37 17.78 -3.11 2.55
N GLU A 38 17.13 -4.13 2.00
CA GLU A 38 17.67 -5.49 1.88
C GLU A 38 18.94 -5.58 1.00
N LYS A 39 19.17 -4.58 0.14
CA LYS A 39 20.36 -4.52 -0.72
C LYS A 39 21.57 -3.89 -0.04
N ALA A 40 21.37 -3.24 1.11
CA ALA A 40 22.45 -2.57 1.82
C ALA A 40 23.50 -3.58 2.30
N LYS A 41 24.78 -3.30 2.01
CA LYS A 41 25.93 -4.13 2.42
C LYS A 41 26.63 -3.58 3.64
N THR A 42 26.34 -2.33 4.01
CA THR A 42 26.91 -1.67 5.18
C THR A 42 25.83 -1.02 6.04
N LEU A 43 26.13 -0.81 7.32
CA LEU A 43 25.22 -0.10 8.24
C LEU A 43 24.92 1.33 7.75
N THR A 44 25.88 1.99 7.10
CA THR A 44 25.70 3.33 6.53
C THR A 44 24.71 3.31 5.37
N GLU A 45 24.86 2.37 4.43
CA GLU A 45 23.90 2.18 3.34
C GLU A 45 22.51 1.87 3.88
N PHE A 46 22.41 0.98 4.88
CA PHE A 46 21.14 0.65 5.52
C PHE A 46 20.49 1.88 6.15
N LYS A 47 21.24 2.69 6.89
CA LYS A 47 20.73 3.94 7.49
C LYS A 47 20.25 4.94 6.43
N ASN A 48 20.91 5.02 5.27
CA ASN A 48 20.50 5.89 4.17
C ASN A 48 19.17 5.42 3.57
N GLU A 49 19.02 4.11 3.30
CA GLU A 49 17.77 3.53 2.84
C GLU A 49 16.64 3.79 3.87
N MET A 50 16.89 3.54 5.15
CA MET A 50 15.90 3.82 6.20
C MET A 50 15.51 5.30 6.27
N SER A 51 16.45 6.24 6.06
CA SER A 51 16.13 7.67 6.01
C SER A 51 15.18 8.02 4.86
N ILE A 52 15.36 7.40 3.69
CA ILE A 52 14.42 7.55 2.56
C ILE A 52 13.04 7.01 2.92
N LEU A 53 12.99 5.83 3.57
CA LEU A 53 11.73 5.23 4.02
C LEU A 53 10.97 6.16 4.98
N PHE A 54 11.66 6.73 5.97
CA PHE A 54 11.03 7.67 6.92
C PHE A 54 10.45 8.91 6.24
N LYS A 55 11.12 9.46 5.22
CA LYS A 55 10.57 10.58 4.44
C LYS A 55 9.32 10.20 3.64
N ILE A 56 9.27 8.97 3.13
CA ILE A 56 8.11 8.44 2.40
C ILE A 56 6.94 8.22 3.36
N LEU A 57 7.18 7.60 4.51
CA LEU A 57 6.17 7.41 5.55
C LEU A 57 5.67 8.74 6.12
N GLY A 58 6.54 9.75 6.21
CA GLY A 58 6.21 11.13 6.59
C GLY A 58 5.45 11.93 5.51
N GLY A 59 5.23 11.37 4.32
CA GLY A 59 4.51 12.04 3.25
C GLY A 59 5.23 13.28 2.67
N GLU A 60 6.55 13.38 2.86
CA GLU A 60 7.33 14.60 2.58
C GLU A 60 7.68 14.82 1.10
N ASN A 61 7.37 13.86 0.22
CA ASN A 61 7.74 13.93 -1.19
C ASN A 61 6.79 14.81 -2.00
N SER A 62 7.36 15.62 -2.90
CA SER A 62 6.57 16.37 -3.88
C SER A 62 5.80 15.44 -4.83
N LEU A 63 4.67 15.92 -5.34
CA LEU A 63 3.83 15.19 -6.28
C LEU A 63 4.62 14.73 -7.53
N GLU A 64 5.45 15.60 -8.10
CA GLU A 64 6.26 15.25 -9.28
C GLU A 64 7.32 14.19 -8.99
N ASN A 65 7.94 14.22 -7.81
CA ASN A 65 8.90 13.18 -7.41
C ASN A 65 8.18 11.85 -7.18
N ASN A 66 7.01 11.87 -6.55
CA ASN A 66 6.17 10.67 -6.38
C ASN A 66 5.75 10.10 -7.73
N LYS A 67 5.29 10.92 -8.69
CA LYS A 67 4.93 10.45 -10.05
C LYS A 67 6.09 9.75 -10.73
N LYS A 68 7.30 10.31 -10.70
CA LYS A 68 8.48 9.69 -11.32
C LYS A 68 8.83 8.35 -10.66
N ARG A 69 8.89 8.34 -9.32
CA ARG A 69 9.20 7.15 -8.52
C ARG A 69 8.16 6.05 -8.74
N PHE A 70 6.88 6.36 -8.60
CA PHE A 70 5.78 5.40 -8.74
C PHE A 70 5.72 4.74 -10.12
N LYS A 71 6.01 5.47 -11.21
CA LYS A 71 6.12 4.86 -12.55
C LYS A 71 7.21 3.79 -12.60
N LYS A 72 8.37 4.08 -12.01
CA LYS A 72 9.49 3.13 -11.93
C LYS A 72 9.10 1.94 -11.05
N ASP A 73 8.56 2.19 -9.86
CA ASP A 73 8.24 1.11 -8.90
C ASP A 73 7.15 0.18 -9.45
N ILE A 74 6.14 0.70 -10.15
CA ILE A 74 5.13 -0.11 -10.85
C ILE A 74 5.78 -0.92 -11.98
N SER A 75 6.69 -0.32 -12.75
CA SER A 75 7.41 -1.05 -13.80
C SER A 75 8.21 -2.22 -13.24
N ASP A 76 8.89 -2.03 -12.11
CA ASP A 76 9.68 -3.08 -11.47
C ASP A 76 8.78 -4.17 -10.85
N LEU A 77 7.66 -3.78 -10.23
CA LEU A 77 6.63 -4.71 -9.76
C LEU A 77 6.08 -5.58 -10.90
N MET A 78 5.75 -4.98 -12.04
CA MET A 78 5.18 -5.71 -13.18
C MET A 78 6.18 -6.70 -13.79
N LYS A 79 7.48 -6.38 -13.84
CA LYS A 79 8.51 -7.34 -14.28
C LYS A 79 8.50 -8.59 -13.40
N VAL A 80 8.39 -8.42 -12.09
CA VAL A 80 8.36 -9.53 -11.14
C VAL A 80 7.09 -10.37 -11.27
N ILE A 81 5.92 -9.72 -11.33
CA ILE A 81 4.64 -10.42 -11.48
C ILE A 81 4.61 -11.20 -12.80
N ASN A 82 5.12 -10.64 -13.89
CA ASN A 82 5.15 -11.33 -15.18
C ASN A 82 6.10 -12.53 -15.19
N ASN A 83 7.19 -12.48 -14.43
CA ASN A 83 8.13 -13.60 -14.31
C ASN A 83 7.60 -14.70 -13.38
N TYR A 84 6.77 -14.35 -12.39
CA TYR A 84 6.26 -15.26 -11.37
C TYR A 84 4.74 -15.09 -11.12
N PRO A 85 3.89 -15.23 -12.16
CA PRO A 85 2.45 -14.95 -12.04
C PRO A 85 1.73 -15.93 -11.10
N ASP A 86 2.29 -17.13 -10.92
CA ASP A 86 1.78 -18.13 -9.99
C ASP A 86 2.17 -17.86 -8.54
N LYS A 87 3.08 -16.92 -8.26
CA LYS A 87 3.50 -16.58 -6.90
C LYS A 87 2.96 -15.24 -6.43
N PHE A 88 2.71 -14.29 -7.34
CA PHE A 88 2.43 -12.92 -6.94
C PHE A 88 1.16 -12.34 -7.57
N TYR A 89 0.39 -11.65 -6.74
CA TYR A 89 -0.47 -10.55 -7.16
C TYR A 89 0.21 -9.22 -6.86
N GLY A 90 -0.34 -8.11 -7.34
CA GLY A 90 0.23 -6.79 -7.09
C GLY A 90 -0.80 -5.72 -6.76
N PHE A 91 -0.42 -4.82 -5.86
CA PHE A 91 -1.07 -3.53 -5.63
C PHE A 91 -0.15 -2.43 -6.14
N GLY A 92 -0.72 -1.52 -6.92
CA GLY A 92 0.02 -0.41 -7.51
C GLY A 92 -0.23 0.89 -6.78
N THR A 93 0.81 1.70 -6.69
CA THR A 93 0.74 2.98 -6.00
C THR A 93 0.13 4.09 -6.87
N VAL A 94 -0.56 5.04 -6.24
CA VAL A 94 -1.21 6.19 -6.89
C VAL A 94 -0.81 7.47 -6.15
N PRO A 95 -0.36 8.53 -6.84
CA PRO A 95 -0.03 9.80 -6.18
C PRO A 95 -1.27 10.46 -5.55
N LEU A 96 -1.14 10.88 -4.30
CA LEU A 96 -2.08 11.81 -3.67
C LEU A 96 -1.86 13.23 -4.20
N GLY A 97 -2.93 14.05 -4.21
CA GLY A 97 -2.87 15.45 -4.65
C GLY A 97 -3.07 15.69 -6.15
N LEU A 98 -3.34 14.64 -6.94
CA LEU A 98 -3.81 14.77 -8.32
C LEU A 98 -5.27 15.26 -8.38
N SER A 99 -5.67 15.87 -9.50
CA SER A 99 -7.08 16.09 -9.81
C SER A 99 -7.80 14.76 -10.06
N LEU A 100 -9.13 14.75 -9.97
CA LEU A 100 -9.93 13.53 -10.21
C LEU A 100 -9.67 12.91 -11.59
N GLU A 101 -9.60 13.74 -12.63
CA GLU A 101 -9.35 13.29 -13.99
C GLU A 101 -7.95 12.67 -14.12
N GLU A 102 -6.92 13.34 -13.61
CA GLU A 102 -5.55 12.80 -13.61
C GLU A 102 -5.44 11.50 -12.80
N THR A 103 -6.13 11.40 -11.66
CA THR A 103 -6.21 10.17 -10.86
C THR A 103 -6.86 9.03 -11.67
N GLN A 104 -7.96 9.30 -12.36
CA GLN A 104 -8.64 8.29 -13.19
C GLN A 104 -7.74 7.80 -14.33
N ILE A 105 -7.05 8.72 -15.01
CA ILE A 105 -6.09 8.40 -16.07
C ILE A 105 -4.95 7.56 -15.50
N TRP A 106 -4.39 7.94 -14.36
CA TRP A 106 -3.32 7.20 -13.69
C TRP A 106 -3.75 5.78 -13.33
N ILE A 107 -4.89 5.63 -12.66
CA ILE A 107 -5.43 4.33 -12.25
C ILE A 107 -5.64 3.45 -13.47
N LYS A 108 -6.25 3.98 -14.53
CA LYS A 108 -6.46 3.20 -15.75
C LYS A 108 -5.13 2.71 -16.32
N GLN A 109 -4.20 3.62 -16.59
CA GLN A 109 -2.96 3.33 -17.31
C GLN A 109 -2.00 2.42 -16.52
N TYR A 110 -1.83 2.67 -15.22
CA TYR A 110 -0.77 2.01 -14.44
C TYR A 110 -1.28 0.89 -13.55
N ILE A 111 -2.59 0.82 -13.28
CA ILE A 111 -3.18 -0.17 -12.38
C ILE A 111 -4.05 -1.16 -13.16
N ILE A 112 -5.11 -0.67 -13.81
CA ILE A 112 -6.13 -1.51 -14.45
C ILE A 112 -5.58 -2.18 -15.71
N ASP A 113 -4.94 -1.41 -16.60
CA ASP A 113 -4.38 -1.94 -17.85
C ASP A 113 -3.21 -2.91 -17.59
N ASN A 114 -2.57 -2.82 -16.41
CA ASN A 114 -1.56 -3.76 -15.93
C ASN A 114 -2.13 -4.98 -15.16
N GLY A 115 -3.45 -5.06 -14.96
CA GLY A 115 -4.10 -6.18 -14.29
C GLY A 115 -3.84 -6.29 -12.78
N LEU A 116 -3.35 -5.21 -12.14
CA LEU A 116 -3.13 -5.16 -10.70
C LEU A 116 -4.45 -5.32 -9.94
N LYS A 117 -4.39 -5.89 -8.73
CA LYS A 117 -5.57 -6.31 -7.96
C LYS A 117 -6.05 -5.29 -6.94
N GLY A 118 -5.32 -4.19 -6.78
CA GLY A 118 -5.66 -3.12 -5.85
C GLY A 118 -4.73 -1.93 -6.00
N ILE A 119 -5.02 -0.89 -5.22
CA ILE A 119 -4.16 0.29 -5.10
C ILE A 119 -3.65 0.50 -3.69
N GLY A 120 -2.42 0.99 -3.60
CA GLY A 120 -1.69 1.18 -2.35
C GLY A 120 -0.24 0.78 -2.51
N GLU A 121 0.57 0.87 -1.47
CA GLU A 121 0.25 1.32 -0.13
C GLU A 121 0.23 2.84 -0.09
N PHE A 122 -0.88 3.43 0.38
CA PHE A 122 -0.91 4.87 0.64
C PHE A 122 -0.26 5.16 2.00
N THR A 123 0.74 6.05 2.01
CA THR A 123 1.46 6.47 3.22
C THR A 123 1.21 7.96 3.54
N PRO A 124 -0.01 8.34 3.94
CA PRO A 124 -0.29 9.73 4.27
C PRO A 124 0.48 10.15 5.54
N GLY A 125 1.19 11.26 5.45
CA GLY A 125 2.00 11.84 6.51
C GLY A 125 1.23 12.67 7.53
N ASN A 126 0.01 13.10 7.18
CA ASN A 126 -0.84 13.96 8.01
C ASN A 126 -2.33 13.85 7.62
N ASP A 127 -3.21 14.44 8.43
CA ASP A 127 -4.67 14.38 8.25
C ASP A 127 -5.16 15.02 6.94
N GLU A 128 -4.46 16.03 6.42
CA GLU A 128 -4.78 16.64 5.12
C GLU A 128 -4.54 15.62 3.99
N GLN A 129 -3.42 14.90 4.01
CA GLN A 129 -3.12 13.85 3.05
C GLN A 129 -4.09 12.65 3.19
N VAL A 130 -4.54 12.31 4.41
CA VAL A 130 -5.63 11.32 4.56
C VAL A 130 -6.91 11.80 3.87
N SER A 131 -7.25 13.08 4.00
CA SER A 131 -8.43 13.66 3.36
C SER A 131 -8.35 13.64 1.82
N GLN A 132 -7.13 13.74 1.26
CA GLN A 132 -6.89 13.63 -0.19
C GLN A 132 -7.27 12.25 -0.77
N LEU A 133 -7.37 11.20 0.06
CA LEU A 133 -7.86 9.89 -0.38
C LEU A 133 -9.27 9.95 -0.95
N GLU A 134 -10.09 10.97 -0.62
CA GLU A 134 -11.42 11.11 -1.20
C GLU A 134 -11.39 11.12 -2.74
N THR A 135 -10.38 11.75 -3.35
CA THR A 135 -10.22 11.75 -4.81
C THR A 135 -9.98 10.33 -5.34
N ILE A 136 -9.23 9.52 -4.60
CA ILE A 136 -8.99 8.11 -4.92
C ILE A 136 -10.30 7.31 -4.88
N PHE A 137 -11.08 7.46 -3.79
CA PHE A 137 -12.40 6.81 -3.68
C PHE A 137 -13.34 7.22 -4.82
N LYS A 138 -13.39 8.51 -5.16
CA LYS A 138 -14.20 9.01 -6.29
C LYS A 138 -13.77 8.39 -7.62
N ALA A 139 -12.46 8.30 -7.87
CA ALA A 139 -11.90 7.72 -9.09
C ALA A 139 -12.20 6.22 -9.22
N LEU A 140 -12.27 5.50 -8.09
CA LEU A 140 -12.55 4.07 -8.05
C LEU A 140 -14.03 3.69 -8.14
N LYS A 141 -14.98 4.63 -8.05
CA LYS A 141 -16.43 4.33 -8.12
C LYS A 141 -16.87 3.52 -9.34
N GLN A 142 -16.13 3.63 -10.44
CA GLN A 142 -16.40 2.93 -11.70
C GLN A 142 -15.92 1.47 -11.70
N TYR A 143 -15.14 1.06 -10.70
CA TYR A 143 -14.60 -0.30 -10.56
C TYR A 143 -15.26 -0.98 -9.36
N GLU A 144 -15.97 -2.06 -9.60
CA GLU A 144 -16.60 -2.82 -8.52
C GLU A 144 -15.53 -3.55 -7.70
N ASN A 145 -15.64 -3.46 -6.37
CA ASN A 145 -14.82 -4.21 -5.41
C ASN A 145 -13.30 -4.04 -5.57
N PHE A 146 -12.83 -2.87 -6.01
CA PHE A 146 -11.39 -2.61 -6.15
C PHE A 146 -10.79 -2.09 -4.83
N PRO A 147 -9.90 -2.85 -4.16
CA PRO A 147 -9.45 -2.54 -2.81
C PRO A 147 -8.42 -1.40 -2.76
N ILE A 148 -8.51 -0.61 -1.70
CA ILE A 148 -7.53 0.41 -1.29
C ILE A 148 -6.78 -0.10 -0.06
N TRP A 149 -5.45 -0.05 -0.08
CA TRP A 149 -4.62 -0.32 1.10
C TRP A 149 -3.99 0.97 1.61
N VAL A 150 -4.26 1.32 2.87
CA VAL A 150 -3.74 2.55 3.50
C VAL A 150 -2.92 2.18 4.72
N HIS A 151 -1.69 2.71 4.81
CA HIS A 151 -0.87 2.65 6.01
C HIS A 151 -1.56 3.40 7.13
N THR A 152 -1.89 2.72 8.23
CA THR A 152 -2.54 3.37 9.38
C THR A 152 -1.74 3.26 10.66
N PHE A 153 -0.45 2.90 10.57
CA PHE A 153 0.49 3.12 11.67
C PHE A 153 0.97 4.58 11.71
N ASN A 154 1.93 4.89 12.59
CA ASN A 154 2.58 6.20 12.61
C ASN A 154 3.08 6.60 11.20
N PRO A 155 2.82 7.84 10.71
CA PRO A 155 2.37 9.03 11.45
C PRO A 155 0.85 9.28 11.48
N VAL A 156 0.02 8.33 11.04
CA VAL A 156 -1.44 8.52 11.02
C VAL A 156 -1.97 8.67 12.44
N THR A 157 -2.66 9.80 12.69
CA THR A 157 -3.24 10.14 13.99
C THR A 157 -4.61 9.48 14.17
N LEU A 158 -5.15 9.50 15.39
CA LEU A 158 -6.54 9.11 15.63
C LEU A 158 -7.53 9.92 14.78
N ASN A 159 -7.26 11.20 14.53
CA ASN A 159 -8.11 12.02 13.67
C ASN A 159 -8.00 11.54 12.21
N GLY A 160 -6.80 11.20 11.74
CA GLY A 160 -6.58 10.51 10.46
C GLY A 160 -7.39 9.22 10.34
N ILE A 161 -7.41 8.37 11.37
CA ILE A 161 -8.26 7.15 11.40
C ILE A 161 -9.73 7.50 11.22
N LYS A 162 -10.25 8.51 11.92
CA LYS A 162 -11.65 8.96 11.81
C LYS A 162 -11.98 9.53 10.42
N ILE A 163 -11.04 10.23 9.79
CA ILE A 163 -11.20 10.70 8.41
C ILE A 163 -11.32 9.50 7.46
N LEU A 164 -10.41 8.53 7.57
CA LEU A 164 -10.43 7.33 6.73
C LEU A 164 -11.69 6.48 6.96
N GLU A 165 -12.13 6.35 8.22
CA GLU A 165 -13.41 5.74 8.56
C GLU A 165 -14.57 6.42 7.83
N ASN A 166 -14.69 7.75 7.95
CA ASN A 166 -15.75 8.51 7.29
C ASN A 166 -15.76 8.33 5.77
N LEU A 167 -14.57 8.27 5.13
CA LEU A 167 -14.45 7.96 3.71
C LEU A 167 -14.95 6.54 3.41
N THR A 168 -14.53 5.55 4.20
CA THR A 168 -14.98 4.16 4.07
C THR A 168 -16.51 4.05 4.20
N ARG A 169 -17.12 4.79 5.13
CA ARG A 169 -18.58 4.85 5.27
C ARG A 169 -19.26 5.47 4.05
N LYS A 170 -18.72 6.60 3.58
CA LYS A 170 -19.25 7.33 2.43
C LYS A 170 -19.16 6.53 1.12
N TYR A 171 -18.11 5.73 0.98
CA TYR A 171 -17.80 4.93 -0.21
C TYR A 171 -17.84 3.42 0.09
N PHE A 172 -18.90 2.97 0.77
CA PHE A 172 -19.03 1.62 1.34
C PHE A 172 -18.85 0.45 0.35
N LYS A 173 -18.94 0.68 -0.97
CA LYS A 173 -18.72 -0.34 -2.01
C LYS A 173 -17.23 -0.56 -2.34
N THR A 174 -16.35 0.34 -1.91
CA THR A 174 -14.91 0.26 -2.14
C THR A 174 -14.26 -0.40 -0.92
N PRO A 175 -13.65 -1.60 -1.06
CA PRO A 175 -12.97 -2.24 0.06
C PRO A 175 -11.77 -1.43 0.52
N VAL A 176 -11.60 -1.32 1.85
CA VAL A 176 -10.49 -0.58 2.45
C VAL A 176 -9.77 -1.48 3.43
N ILE A 177 -8.45 -1.55 3.29
CA ILE A 177 -7.56 -2.29 4.15
C ILE A 177 -6.84 -1.28 5.04
N PHE A 178 -7.09 -1.36 6.36
CA PHE A 178 -6.45 -0.50 7.36
C PHE A 178 -5.13 -1.14 7.80
N GLY A 179 -4.03 -0.77 7.14
CA GLY A 179 -2.71 -1.33 7.34
C GLY A 179 -2.22 -1.28 8.79
N HIS A 180 -1.72 -2.40 9.31
CA HIS A 180 -1.25 -2.49 10.71
C HIS A 180 -2.34 -2.19 11.75
N MET A 181 -3.61 -2.40 11.40
CA MET A 181 -4.77 -2.27 12.29
C MET A 181 -4.91 -0.90 12.97
N GLY A 182 -4.37 0.19 12.40
CA GLY A 182 -4.42 1.52 13.05
C GLY A 182 -3.32 1.79 14.08
N GLY A 183 -2.37 0.86 14.23
CA GLY A 183 -1.25 0.99 15.15
C GLY A 183 -1.68 1.18 16.59
N TYR A 184 -1.29 2.30 17.20
CA TYR A 184 -1.68 2.62 18.58
C TYR A 184 -3.19 2.88 18.74
N ASN A 185 -3.92 3.13 17.64
CA ASN A 185 -5.36 3.37 17.62
C ASN A 185 -6.15 2.10 17.24
N TRP A 186 -5.59 0.91 17.51
CA TRP A 186 -6.18 -0.35 17.06
C TRP A 186 -7.53 -0.64 17.69
N MET A 187 -7.78 -0.19 18.92
CA MET A 187 -9.07 -0.37 19.58
C MET A 187 -10.16 0.37 18.79
N GLU A 188 -9.92 1.63 18.44
CA GLU A 188 -10.84 2.44 17.65
C GLU A 188 -11.06 1.83 16.26
N VAL A 189 -10.00 1.32 15.64
CA VAL A 189 -10.10 0.65 14.33
C VAL A 189 -10.92 -0.64 14.41
N THR A 190 -10.77 -1.42 15.48
CA THR A 190 -11.62 -2.59 15.70
C THR A 190 -13.07 -2.17 15.82
N GLU A 191 -13.42 -1.17 16.64
CA GLU A 191 -14.80 -0.69 16.84
C GLU A 191 -15.57 -0.31 15.57
N ILE A 192 -14.89 -0.09 14.44
CA ILE A 192 -15.47 0.10 13.10
C ILE A 192 -16.18 -1.18 12.56
N HIS A 193 -16.33 -2.25 13.37
CA HIS A 193 -16.95 -3.58 13.14
C HIS A 193 -18.27 -3.70 12.35
N GLN A 194 -18.86 -2.63 11.81
CA GLN A 194 -20.15 -2.64 11.10
C GLN A 194 -20.04 -2.44 9.58
N MET A 195 -18.87 -2.64 8.97
CA MET A 195 -18.69 -2.42 7.52
C MET A 195 -18.27 -3.71 6.80
N PRO A 196 -19.10 -4.26 5.89
CA PRO A 196 -18.79 -5.53 5.22
C PRO A 196 -17.58 -5.48 4.28
N THR A 197 -17.03 -4.29 4.02
CA THR A 197 -15.92 -4.04 3.09
C THR A 197 -14.63 -3.61 3.79
N LEU A 198 -14.60 -3.65 5.12
CA LEU A 198 -13.43 -3.33 5.93
C LEU A 198 -12.59 -4.58 6.21
N ILE A 199 -11.28 -4.48 5.94
CA ILE A 199 -10.33 -5.58 6.09
C ILE A 199 -9.17 -5.14 6.99
N TYR A 200 -8.78 -5.97 7.94
CA TYR A 200 -7.68 -5.71 8.87
C TYR A 200 -6.55 -6.71 8.67
N PRO A 201 -5.39 -6.29 8.14
CA PRO A 201 -4.22 -7.14 8.03
C PRO A 201 -3.42 -7.10 9.34
N LEU A 202 -3.15 -8.27 9.93
CA LEU A 202 -2.26 -8.42 11.08
C LEU A 202 -0.80 -8.43 10.58
N LEU A 203 -0.19 -7.25 10.46
CA LEU A 203 1.26 -7.10 10.29
C LEU A 203 1.83 -6.32 11.49
N PHE A 204 2.94 -6.81 12.05
CA PHE A 204 3.64 -6.36 13.29
C PHE A 204 3.29 -7.04 14.62
N LEU A 205 2.58 -8.18 14.64
CA LEU A 205 2.60 -9.05 15.84
C LEU A 205 3.81 -9.98 15.80
N HIS A 206 5.00 -9.46 16.09
CA HIS A 206 6.06 -10.31 16.64
C HIS A 206 5.93 -10.25 18.16
N SER A 207 5.32 -11.27 18.76
CA SER A 207 5.47 -11.55 20.18
C SER A 207 6.94 -11.87 20.44
N HIS A 208 7.57 -11.05 21.28
CA HIS A 208 8.87 -11.35 21.90
C HIS A 208 8.82 -12.66 22.67
#